data_AF-A0A1B6GNR7-F1
#
_entry.id   AF-A0A1B6GNR7-F1
#
_cell.length_a   1.000
_cell.length_b   1.000
_cell.length_c   1.000
_cell.angle_alpha   90.00
_cell.angle_beta   90.00
_cell.angle_gamma   90.00
#
_symmetry.space_group_name_H-M   'P 1'
#
loop_
_entity.id
_entity.type
_entity.pdbx_description
1 polymer ?
#
loop_
_entity_poly.entity_id
_entity_poly.type
_entity_poly.pdbx_seq_one_letter_code
_entity_poly.pdbx_strand_id
1 'polypeptide(L)'
;TYLRRDNALLSDSCVYQLFRVFCLLGDLVPDPKCQDGYQVVMHTWEAGLISSQLVTSLACEWDEADYEALVHNMSGLRLSTLLTLLESKYLTNIDRAVVEEAVTGLSHTFVDDVIKKGCLQKKGYLLPTMREYWFILQPTQLAYYKNQEEREQCGIILLDPHCWVDSMQQRILLHTRERCFEFSAYDHRSRLQWLSALQLAISQSGGSVSYQRQQALRRKAQREAESEERRRRSSLIQDMGAQLQAEKMARVAAELQFREVKIEKEKQLEQLEALLEEETQAKKDEEIVRNLQARVLREEWEKREELERLQEEQRLLLEQEREKRIEFEMRQREKEAQLQEAERRLRELEEERQKLDQELHRAQDKISITEKCMSELQSTIVKSPNPQARVRRTMSFMPSTRDKPPRS
;
A
#
# COMPACT_ATOMS: atom_id res chain seq x y z
N THR A 1 36.69 -46.34 -34.05
CA THR A 1 36.62 -47.75 -33.59
C THR A 1 35.73 -48.52 -34.54
N TYR A 2 36.06 -49.76 -34.90
CA TYR A 2 35.18 -50.59 -35.72
C TYR A 2 33.87 -50.87 -34.97
N LEU A 3 32.73 -50.82 -35.64
CA LEU A 3 31.45 -51.20 -35.04
C LEU A 3 31.39 -52.73 -34.96
N ARG A 4 31.61 -53.28 -33.78
CA ARG A 4 31.38 -54.70 -33.51
C ARG A 4 29.87 -54.95 -33.46
N ARG A 5 29.38 -55.75 -34.41
CA ARG A 5 27.96 -56.03 -34.63
C ARG A 5 27.73 -57.52 -34.53
N ASP A 6 27.58 -58.00 -33.30
CA ASP A 6 27.31 -59.41 -33.06
C ASP A 6 25.88 -59.72 -33.57
N ASN A 7 25.75 -60.68 -34.48
CA ASN A 7 24.52 -60.99 -35.27
C ASN A 7 24.06 -59.91 -36.28
N ALA A 8 24.98 -59.33 -37.06
CA ALA A 8 24.63 -58.44 -38.17
C ALA A 8 23.76 -59.13 -39.26
N LEU A 9 22.61 -58.51 -39.59
CA LEU A 9 21.72 -58.88 -40.70
C LEU A 9 22.01 -58.00 -41.95
N LEU A 10 22.33 -56.72 -41.73
CA LEU A 10 22.71 -55.79 -42.80
C LEU A 10 24.17 -56.01 -43.20
N SER A 11 24.38 -56.28 -44.49
CA SER A 11 25.71 -56.41 -45.09
C SER A 11 26.47 -55.08 -45.13
N ASP A 12 27.80 -55.15 -45.30
CA ASP A 12 28.66 -53.96 -45.34
C ASP A 12 28.25 -52.97 -46.45
N SER A 13 27.67 -53.45 -47.56
CA SER A 13 27.08 -52.61 -48.61
C SER A 13 25.89 -51.80 -48.09
N CYS A 14 24.93 -52.46 -47.44
CA CYS A 14 23.79 -51.79 -46.79
C CYS A 14 24.24 -50.82 -45.70
N VAL A 15 25.22 -51.20 -44.87
CA VAL A 15 25.78 -50.33 -43.82
C VAL A 15 26.39 -49.07 -44.44
N TYR A 16 27.13 -49.20 -45.55
CA TYR A 16 27.73 -48.06 -46.24
C TYR A 16 26.66 -47.15 -46.90
N GLN A 17 25.64 -47.73 -47.54
CA GLN A 17 24.51 -46.98 -48.09
C GLN A 17 23.74 -46.23 -46.98
N LEU A 18 23.35 -46.91 -45.90
CA LEU A 18 22.70 -46.30 -44.74
C LEU A 18 23.58 -45.25 -44.06
N PHE A 19 24.91 -45.43 -44.06
CA PHE A 19 25.85 -44.41 -43.59
C PHE A 19 25.85 -43.15 -44.47
N ARG A 20 25.79 -43.27 -45.81
CA ARG A 20 25.62 -42.12 -46.71
C ARG A 20 24.31 -41.37 -46.43
N VAL A 21 23.19 -42.10 -46.24
CA VAL A 21 21.89 -41.52 -45.86
C VAL A 21 21.99 -40.83 -44.48
N PHE A 22 22.62 -41.48 -43.50
CA PHE A 22 22.84 -40.97 -42.16
C PHE A 22 23.67 -39.68 -42.14
N CYS A 23 24.72 -39.58 -42.96
CA CYS A 23 25.52 -38.35 -43.10
C CYS A 23 24.85 -37.24 -43.95
N LEU A 24 23.72 -37.53 -44.62
CA LEU A 24 22.92 -36.52 -45.31
C LEU A 24 21.85 -35.90 -44.39
N LEU A 25 21.32 -36.69 -43.46
CA LEU A 25 20.20 -36.34 -42.56
C LEU A 25 20.63 -36.10 -41.10
N GLY A 26 21.84 -36.49 -40.72
CA GLY A 26 22.38 -36.36 -39.37
C GLY A 26 22.97 -34.97 -39.08
N ASP A 27 22.73 -34.50 -37.86
CA ASP A 27 23.25 -33.24 -37.33
C ASP A 27 24.61 -33.46 -36.62
N LEU A 28 25.57 -32.56 -36.82
CA LEU A 28 26.84 -32.58 -36.08
C LEU A 28 26.65 -31.88 -34.73
N VAL A 29 26.91 -32.60 -33.63
CA VAL A 29 26.64 -32.17 -32.25
C VAL A 29 27.89 -32.43 -31.40
N PRO A 30 28.23 -31.59 -30.41
CA PRO A 30 29.28 -31.92 -29.44
C PRO A 30 29.04 -33.27 -28.74
N ASP A 31 30.10 -33.99 -28.44
CA ASP A 31 30.03 -35.23 -27.63
C ASP A 31 30.06 -34.85 -26.14
N PRO A 32 29.00 -35.11 -25.35
CA PRO A 32 29.00 -34.83 -23.91
C PRO A 32 30.06 -35.62 -23.12
N LYS A 33 30.78 -36.56 -23.76
CA LYS A 33 31.89 -37.32 -23.18
C LYS A 33 33.29 -36.79 -23.55
N CYS A 34 33.39 -35.79 -24.43
CA CYS A 34 34.68 -35.27 -24.90
C CYS A 34 34.55 -33.77 -25.23
N GLN A 35 35.24 -32.90 -24.48
CA GLN A 35 35.03 -31.44 -24.57
C GLN A 35 35.31 -30.84 -25.95
N ASP A 36 36.30 -31.35 -26.67
CA ASP A 36 36.63 -30.97 -28.07
C ASP A 36 36.12 -32.01 -29.10
N GLY A 37 35.27 -32.95 -28.66
CA GLY A 37 34.75 -34.03 -29.49
C GLY A 37 33.42 -33.66 -30.16
N TYR A 38 33.25 -34.11 -31.40
CA TYR A 38 31.97 -34.03 -32.12
C TYR A 38 31.50 -35.42 -32.54
N GLN A 39 30.18 -35.60 -32.52
CA GLN A 39 29.47 -36.80 -32.97
C GLN A 39 28.39 -36.40 -33.99
N VAL A 40 28.07 -37.30 -34.93
CA VAL A 40 26.91 -37.14 -35.80
C VAL A 40 25.73 -37.88 -35.20
N VAL A 41 24.62 -37.17 -35.03
CA VAL A 41 23.39 -37.66 -34.42
C VAL A 41 22.21 -37.33 -35.33
N MET A 42 21.43 -38.34 -35.70
CA MET A 42 20.21 -38.19 -36.47
C MET A 42 19.04 -37.91 -35.53
N HIS A 43 18.22 -36.90 -35.83
CA HIS A 43 17.01 -36.65 -35.05
C HIS A 43 16.02 -37.83 -35.17
N THR A 44 15.26 -38.12 -34.11
CA THR A 44 14.32 -39.26 -34.07
C THR A 44 13.32 -39.24 -35.24
N TRP A 45 12.76 -38.07 -35.57
CA TRP A 45 11.92 -37.90 -36.77
C TRP A 45 12.59 -38.40 -38.07
N GLU A 46 13.86 -38.03 -38.30
CA GLU A 46 14.59 -38.41 -39.53
C GLU A 46 14.84 -39.92 -39.56
N ALA A 47 15.13 -40.53 -38.42
CA ALA A 47 15.24 -41.98 -38.29
C ALA A 47 13.89 -42.70 -38.51
N GLY A 48 12.79 -42.13 -38.02
CA GLY A 48 11.42 -42.61 -38.26
C GLY A 48 11.03 -42.53 -39.75
N LEU A 49 11.39 -41.44 -40.44
CA LEU A 49 11.19 -41.29 -41.89
C LEU A 49 11.94 -42.38 -42.69
N ILE A 50 13.20 -42.67 -42.36
CA ILE A 50 13.98 -43.73 -43.03
C ILE A 50 13.40 -45.11 -42.69
N SER A 51 13.06 -45.34 -41.42
CA SER A 51 12.59 -46.64 -40.94
C SER A 51 11.20 -46.98 -41.51
N SER A 52 10.27 -46.02 -41.53
CA SER A 52 8.95 -46.18 -42.16
C SER A 52 9.07 -46.43 -43.67
N GLN A 53 9.93 -45.69 -44.38
CA GLN A 53 10.16 -45.93 -45.80
C GLN A 53 10.78 -47.33 -46.05
N LEU A 54 11.70 -47.79 -45.20
CA LEU A 54 12.29 -49.13 -45.29
C LEU A 54 11.22 -50.22 -45.05
N VAL A 55 10.50 -50.15 -43.93
CA VAL A 55 9.46 -51.10 -43.53
C VAL A 55 8.36 -51.20 -44.59
N THR A 56 7.92 -50.06 -45.14
CA THR A 56 6.94 -50.01 -46.24
C THR A 56 7.50 -50.64 -47.52
N SER A 57 8.78 -50.44 -47.84
CA SER A 57 9.44 -51.05 -49.01
C SER A 57 9.61 -52.57 -48.86
N LEU A 58 9.68 -53.07 -47.62
CA LEU A 58 9.68 -54.49 -47.28
C LEU A 58 8.27 -55.10 -47.20
N ALA A 59 7.23 -54.34 -47.59
CA ALA A 59 5.81 -54.71 -47.49
C ALA A 59 5.34 -55.08 -46.08
N CYS A 60 6.02 -54.57 -45.05
CA CYS A 60 5.61 -54.68 -43.65
C CYS A 60 4.79 -53.45 -43.21
N GLU A 61 3.97 -53.62 -42.17
CA GLU A 61 3.20 -52.51 -41.59
C GLU A 61 4.09 -51.66 -40.68
N TRP A 62 3.91 -50.33 -40.73
CA TRP A 62 4.62 -49.38 -39.88
C TRP A 62 3.74 -48.96 -38.70
N ASP A 63 4.10 -49.38 -37.49
CA ASP A 63 3.55 -48.85 -36.25
C ASP A 63 4.36 -47.62 -35.81
N GLU A 64 3.72 -46.45 -35.93
CA GLU A 64 4.28 -45.16 -35.53
C GLU A 64 4.29 -44.98 -34.00
N ALA A 65 3.29 -45.51 -33.28
CA ALA A 65 3.20 -45.37 -31.82
C ALA A 65 4.22 -46.26 -31.11
N ASP A 66 4.44 -47.48 -31.59
CA ASP A 66 5.52 -48.38 -31.11
C ASP A 66 6.91 -47.92 -31.60
N TYR A 67 7.00 -47.07 -32.62
CA TYR A 67 8.25 -46.35 -32.90
C TYR A 67 8.48 -45.22 -31.87
N GLU A 68 7.51 -44.33 -31.67
CA GLU A 68 7.58 -43.22 -30.70
C GLU A 68 7.87 -43.73 -29.28
N ALA A 69 7.22 -44.81 -28.85
CA ALA A 69 7.44 -45.43 -27.55
C ALA A 69 8.89 -45.89 -27.32
N LEU A 70 9.61 -46.31 -28.37
CA LEU A 70 11.04 -46.66 -28.25
C LEU A 70 11.95 -45.44 -28.21
N VAL A 71 11.60 -44.35 -28.91
CA VAL A 71 12.48 -43.18 -29.06
C VAL A 71 12.13 -41.98 -28.16
N HIS A 72 11.05 -42.05 -27.36
CA HIS A 72 10.57 -40.94 -26.52
C HIS A 72 11.64 -40.28 -25.62
N ASN A 73 12.55 -41.07 -25.05
CA ASN A 73 13.65 -40.58 -24.19
C ASN A 73 14.93 -40.23 -24.97
N MET A 74 14.89 -40.23 -26.31
CA MET A 74 16.06 -40.02 -27.16
C MET A 74 15.99 -38.67 -27.86
N SER A 75 16.97 -37.79 -27.59
CA SER A 75 17.16 -36.55 -28.38
C SER A 75 17.64 -36.83 -29.81
N GLY A 76 18.14 -38.03 -30.08
CA GLY A 76 18.53 -38.50 -31.39
C GLY A 76 19.29 -39.84 -31.34
N LEU A 77 19.60 -40.36 -32.52
CA LEU A 77 20.20 -41.68 -32.74
C LEU A 77 21.57 -41.54 -33.39
N ARG A 78 22.57 -42.23 -32.83
CA ARG A 78 23.87 -42.45 -33.51
C ARG A 78 23.73 -43.60 -34.50
N LEU A 79 24.56 -43.66 -35.54
CA LEU A 79 24.52 -44.71 -36.57
C LEU A 79 24.44 -46.13 -35.98
N SER A 80 25.24 -46.41 -34.95
CA SER A 80 25.23 -47.70 -34.24
C SER A 80 23.84 -48.09 -33.73
N THR A 81 23.12 -47.12 -33.16
CA THR A 81 21.83 -47.35 -32.52
C THR A 81 20.69 -47.39 -33.54
N LEU A 82 20.81 -46.64 -34.65
CA LEU A 82 19.93 -46.81 -35.81
C LEU A 82 20.08 -48.21 -36.42
N LEU A 83 21.31 -48.67 -36.68
CA LEU A 83 21.56 -50.01 -37.21
C LEU A 83 21.01 -51.11 -36.29
N THR A 84 21.28 -51.04 -34.98
CA THR A 84 20.71 -51.98 -34.01
C THR A 84 19.19 -51.97 -34.02
N LEU A 85 18.54 -50.80 -34.05
CA LEU A 85 17.08 -50.70 -34.08
C LEU A 85 16.48 -51.33 -35.34
N LEU A 86 17.06 -51.08 -36.52
CA LEU A 86 16.64 -51.71 -37.77
C LEU A 86 16.78 -53.23 -37.68
N GLU A 87 17.95 -53.72 -37.26
CA GLU A 87 18.23 -55.16 -37.21
C GLU A 87 17.42 -55.93 -36.17
N SER A 88 17.21 -55.36 -34.98
CA SER A 88 16.53 -56.06 -33.88
C SER A 88 15.01 -56.00 -33.94
N LYS A 89 14.43 -55.04 -34.68
CA LYS A 89 12.98 -54.79 -34.72
C LYS A 89 12.35 -54.97 -36.10
N TYR A 90 13.02 -54.50 -37.16
CA TYR A 90 12.39 -54.31 -38.47
C TYR A 90 12.92 -55.26 -39.57
N LEU A 91 14.06 -55.93 -39.34
CA LEU A 91 14.71 -56.81 -40.33
C LEU A 91 14.75 -58.29 -39.91
N THR A 92 14.23 -58.62 -38.72
CA THR A 92 14.17 -59.99 -38.23
C THR A 92 13.32 -60.89 -39.13
N ASN A 93 13.86 -62.03 -39.55
CA ASN A 93 13.23 -63.02 -40.44
C ASN A 93 12.98 -62.56 -41.89
N ILE A 94 13.56 -61.43 -42.33
CA ILE A 94 13.48 -60.97 -43.71
C ILE A 94 14.70 -61.47 -44.51
N ASP A 95 14.48 -61.94 -45.74
CA ASP A 95 15.57 -62.39 -46.60
C ASP A 95 16.51 -61.23 -46.98
N ARG A 96 17.81 -61.51 -46.92
CA ARG A 96 18.88 -60.53 -47.10
C ARG A 96 18.85 -59.85 -48.46
N ALA A 97 18.46 -60.55 -49.53
CA ALA A 97 18.34 -59.95 -50.86
C ALA A 97 17.25 -58.87 -50.91
N VAL A 98 16.14 -59.08 -50.21
CA VAL A 98 15.03 -58.11 -50.10
C VAL A 98 15.46 -56.88 -49.28
N VAL A 99 16.25 -57.09 -48.21
CA VAL A 99 16.85 -56.00 -47.43
C VAL A 99 17.88 -55.22 -48.26
N GLU A 100 18.73 -55.88 -49.05
CA GLU A 100 19.72 -55.24 -49.92
C GLU A 100 19.07 -54.37 -51.02
N GLU A 101 17.95 -54.82 -51.60
CA GLU A 101 17.16 -53.99 -52.54
C GLU A 101 16.47 -52.81 -51.84
N ALA A 102 15.81 -53.03 -50.70
CA ALA A 102 15.09 -51.96 -50.00
C ALA A 102 16.03 -50.85 -49.47
N VAL A 103 17.21 -51.21 -48.97
CA VAL A 103 18.24 -50.23 -48.56
C VAL A 103 18.86 -49.53 -49.78
N THR A 104 19.03 -50.23 -50.91
CA THR A 104 19.44 -49.61 -52.18
C THR A 104 18.39 -48.60 -52.67
N GLY A 105 17.10 -48.89 -52.48
CA GLY A 105 16.00 -47.95 -52.68
C GLY A 105 16.13 -46.67 -51.85
N LEU A 106 16.48 -46.77 -50.57
CA LEU A 106 16.77 -45.60 -49.72
C LEU A 106 17.97 -44.79 -50.23
N SER A 107 19.06 -45.44 -50.67
CA SER A 107 20.22 -44.74 -51.24
C SER A 107 19.80 -43.91 -52.46
N HIS A 108 19.06 -44.55 -53.39
CA HIS A 108 18.54 -43.88 -54.57
C HIS A 108 17.66 -42.67 -54.21
N THR A 109 16.72 -42.83 -53.28
CA THR A 109 15.83 -41.73 -52.85
C THR A 109 16.61 -40.59 -52.22
N PHE A 110 17.44 -40.84 -51.21
CA PHE A 110 18.01 -39.80 -50.36
C PHE A 110 19.35 -39.24 -50.83
N VAL A 111 20.24 -40.09 -51.35
CA VAL A 111 21.63 -39.71 -51.64
C VAL A 111 21.84 -39.42 -53.12
N ASP A 112 21.17 -40.20 -53.96
CA ASP A 112 21.26 -40.07 -55.42
C ASP A 112 20.04 -39.29 -55.98
N ASP A 113 19.30 -38.60 -55.08
CA ASP A 113 18.29 -37.55 -55.32
C ASP A 113 17.08 -37.99 -56.19
N VAL A 114 16.77 -39.29 -56.25
CA VAL A 114 15.72 -39.85 -57.10
C VAL A 114 14.32 -39.56 -56.54
N ILE A 115 13.54 -38.79 -57.31
CA ILE A 115 12.15 -38.41 -57.02
C ILE A 115 11.18 -39.53 -57.41
N LYS A 116 11.40 -40.20 -58.55
CA LYS A 116 10.56 -41.31 -59.03
C LYS A 116 11.32 -42.23 -59.97
N LYS A 117 11.09 -43.54 -59.84
CA LYS A 117 11.39 -44.55 -60.87
C LYS A 117 10.10 -45.16 -61.44
N GLY A 118 10.17 -45.80 -62.60
CA GLY A 118 9.07 -46.59 -63.18
C GLY A 118 9.05 -46.60 -64.70
N CYS A 119 8.18 -47.42 -65.30
CA CYS A 119 7.96 -47.40 -66.74
C CYS A 119 7.18 -46.15 -67.21
N LEU A 120 7.57 -45.64 -68.38
CA LEU A 120 6.73 -44.80 -69.24
C LEU A 120 6.92 -45.24 -70.69
N GLN A 121 5.89 -45.04 -71.50
CA GLN A 121 6.00 -45.13 -72.94
C GLN A 121 6.37 -43.76 -73.51
N LYS A 122 7.45 -43.67 -74.28
CA LYS A 122 7.97 -42.45 -74.89
C LYS A 122 7.80 -42.49 -76.40
N LYS A 123 7.42 -41.37 -77.02
CA LYS A 123 7.36 -41.24 -78.48
C LYS A 123 8.75 -41.27 -79.11
N GLY A 124 8.88 -42.00 -80.22
CA GLY A 124 10.05 -41.95 -81.08
C GLY A 124 10.17 -40.61 -81.82
N TYR A 125 11.40 -40.21 -82.14
CA TYR A 125 11.66 -38.96 -82.87
C TYR A 125 11.53 -39.13 -84.39
N LEU A 126 12.07 -40.22 -84.93
CA LEU A 126 12.01 -40.54 -86.38
C LEU A 126 10.72 -41.27 -86.79
N LEU A 127 10.09 -41.98 -85.85
CA LEU A 127 8.84 -42.72 -86.05
C LEU A 127 7.90 -42.41 -84.89
N PRO A 128 6.61 -42.07 -85.14
CA PRO A 128 5.65 -41.68 -84.09
C PRO A 128 5.15 -42.86 -83.23
N THR A 129 5.94 -43.93 -83.13
CA THR A 129 5.66 -45.09 -82.27
C THR A 129 5.95 -44.73 -80.82
N MET A 130 5.08 -45.17 -79.92
CA MET A 130 5.35 -45.17 -78.49
C MET A 130 6.16 -46.43 -78.15
N ARG A 131 7.25 -46.28 -77.39
CA ARG A 131 8.07 -47.41 -76.89
C ARG A 131 8.24 -47.28 -75.38
N GLU A 132 8.09 -48.39 -74.67
CA GLU A 132 8.40 -48.44 -73.25
C GLU A 132 9.89 -48.25 -72.99
N TYR A 133 10.19 -47.52 -71.92
CA TYR A 133 11.50 -47.45 -71.28
C TYR A 133 11.30 -47.38 -69.76
N TRP A 134 12.31 -47.81 -69.00
CA TRP A 134 12.38 -47.54 -67.57
C TRP A 134 12.96 -46.15 -67.34
N PHE A 135 12.29 -45.32 -66.54
CA PHE A 135 12.69 -43.94 -66.29
C PHE A 135 13.16 -43.74 -64.85
N ILE A 136 14.18 -42.91 -64.68
CA ILE A 136 14.65 -42.38 -63.39
C ILE A 136 14.56 -40.86 -63.46
N LEU A 137 13.84 -40.26 -62.51
CA LEU A 137 13.65 -38.82 -62.40
C LEU A 137 14.39 -38.25 -61.19
N GLN A 138 15.23 -37.26 -61.46
CA GLN A 138 15.96 -36.43 -60.50
C GLN A 138 15.64 -34.95 -60.82
N PRO A 139 15.93 -33.97 -59.93
CA PRO A 139 15.54 -32.57 -60.14
C PRO A 139 15.99 -31.97 -61.48
N THR A 140 17.24 -32.25 -61.89
CA THR A 140 17.86 -31.67 -63.09
C THR A 140 17.84 -32.59 -64.33
N GLN A 141 17.34 -33.82 -64.20
CA GLN A 141 17.34 -34.76 -65.32
C GLN A 141 16.30 -35.89 -65.20
N LEU A 142 15.79 -36.32 -66.36
CA LEU A 142 14.99 -37.51 -66.57
C LEU A 142 15.79 -38.49 -67.44
N ALA A 143 16.46 -39.44 -66.81
CA ALA A 143 17.21 -40.50 -67.48
C ALA A 143 16.28 -41.67 -67.88
N TYR A 144 16.59 -42.37 -68.97
CA TYR A 144 15.82 -43.53 -69.39
C TYR A 144 16.65 -44.68 -69.94
N TYR A 145 16.22 -45.89 -69.62
CA TYR A 145 16.91 -47.16 -69.80
C TYR A 145 16.01 -48.14 -70.55
N LYS A 146 16.63 -49.11 -71.21
CA LYS A 146 15.95 -50.17 -71.96
C LYS A 146 14.99 -51.02 -71.10
N ASN A 147 15.34 -51.20 -69.83
CA ASN A 147 14.71 -52.12 -68.87
C ASN A 147 15.04 -51.70 -67.41
N GLN A 148 14.39 -52.34 -66.43
CA GLN A 148 14.48 -51.99 -65.01
C GLN A 148 15.85 -52.27 -64.38
N GLU A 149 16.67 -53.11 -65.02
CA GLU A 149 18.02 -53.46 -64.56
C GLU A 149 19.05 -52.32 -64.75
N GLU A 150 18.64 -51.18 -65.32
CA GLU A 150 19.40 -49.91 -65.43
C GLU A 150 20.78 -50.02 -66.15
N ARG A 151 21.04 -51.13 -66.86
CA ARG A 151 22.33 -51.40 -67.54
C ARG A 151 22.51 -50.66 -68.86
N GLU A 152 21.46 -50.53 -69.66
CA GLU A 152 21.51 -49.92 -71.00
C GLU A 152 20.76 -48.58 -71.01
N GLN A 153 21.48 -47.50 -70.68
CA GLN A 153 20.96 -46.13 -70.74
C GLN A 153 20.70 -45.72 -72.19
N CYS A 154 19.45 -45.47 -72.52
CA CYS A 154 18.97 -45.11 -73.86
C CYS A 154 18.88 -43.59 -74.09
N GLY A 155 19.05 -42.79 -73.04
CA GLY A 155 19.21 -41.33 -73.12
C GLY A 155 18.94 -40.61 -71.80
N ILE A 156 19.16 -39.30 -71.81
CA ILE A 156 18.86 -38.37 -70.73
C ILE A 156 18.09 -37.18 -71.33
N ILE A 157 17.15 -36.64 -70.57
CA ILE A 157 16.44 -35.39 -70.87
C ILE A 157 16.76 -34.42 -69.74
N LEU A 158 17.46 -33.33 -70.02
CA LEU A 158 17.80 -32.32 -69.01
C LEU A 158 16.55 -31.51 -68.64
N LEU A 159 16.45 -31.17 -67.35
CA LEU A 159 15.38 -30.35 -66.76
C LEU A 159 15.99 -29.07 -66.18
N ASP A 160 15.39 -27.94 -66.53
CA ASP A 160 15.74 -26.63 -65.98
C ASP A 160 14.46 -25.84 -65.63
N PRO A 161 14.55 -24.72 -64.89
CA PRO A 161 13.37 -23.96 -64.43
C PRO A 161 12.45 -23.40 -65.52
N HIS A 162 12.85 -23.46 -66.79
CA HIS A 162 12.06 -23.02 -67.95
C HIS A 162 11.34 -24.19 -68.64
N CYS A 163 11.64 -25.44 -68.26
CA CYS A 163 10.85 -26.60 -68.66
C CYS A 163 9.46 -26.54 -68.01
N TRP A 164 8.46 -27.15 -68.63
CA TRP A 164 7.11 -27.28 -68.05
C TRP A 164 6.40 -28.54 -68.55
N VAL A 165 5.30 -28.91 -67.89
CA VAL A 165 4.59 -30.17 -68.12
C VAL A 165 3.09 -29.93 -68.27
N ASP A 166 2.52 -30.51 -69.32
CA ASP A 166 1.08 -30.53 -69.61
C ASP A 166 0.54 -31.97 -69.69
N SER A 167 -0.79 -32.13 -69.74
CA SER A 167 -1.42 -33.39 -70.12
C SER A 167 -2.54 -33.19 -71.13
N MET A 168 -2.40 -33.83 -72.29
CA MET A 168 -3.35 -33.78 -73.40
C MET A 168 -3.79 -35.19 -73.77
N GLN A 169 -5.09 -35.46 -73.75
CA GLN A 169 -5.70 -36.71 -74.26
C GLN A 169 -4.96 -38.01 -73.80
N GLN A 170 -4.77 -38.15 -72.48
CA GLN A 170 -4.03 -39.25 -71.81
C GLN A 170 -2.49 -39.25 -72.00
N ARG A 171 -1.91 -38.37 -72.82
CA ARG A 171 -0.46 -38.12 -72.85
C ARG A 171 -0.01 -37.15 -71.77
N ILE A 172 1.27 -37.23 -71.43
CA ILE A 172 2.03 -36.21 -70.71
C ILE A 172 2.96 -35.53 -71.75
N LEU A 173 3.00 -34.20 -71.74
CA LEU A 173 3.86 -33.41 -72.62
C LEU A 173 4.91 -32.69 -71.76
N LEU A 174 6.19 -33.04 -71.92
CA LEU A 174 7.31 -32.35 -71.27
C LEU A 174 7.94 -31.39 -72.28
N HIS A 175 7.80 -30.10 -72.03
CA HIS A 175 8.39 -29.05 -72.85
C HIS A 175 9.77 -28.69 -72.29
N THR A 176 10.82 -28.82 -73.11
CA THR A 176 12.17 -28.33 -72.81
C THR A 176 12.61 -27.29 -73.85
N ARG A 177 13.75 -26.64 -73.62
CA ARG A 177 14.34 -25.67 -74.56
C ARG A 177 14.64 -26.25 -75.95
N GLU A 178 14.88 -27.56 -76.03
CA GLU A 178 15.23 -28.25 -77.28
C GLU A 178 13.99 -28.71 -78.05
N ARG A 179 13.01 -29.30 -77.35
CA ARG A 179 11.77 -29.84 -77.94
C ARG A 179 10.72 -30.18 -76.88
N CYS A 180 9.50 -30.44 -77.33
CA CYS A 180 8.51 -31.18 -76.54
C CYS A 180 8.76 -32.71 -76.66
N PHE A 181 8.57 -33.42 -75.55
CA PHE A 181 8.58 -34.88 -75.46
C PHE A 181 7.18 -35.38 -75.06
N GLU A 182 6.63 -36.31 -75.85
CA GLU A 182 5.33 -36.95 -75.57
C GLU A 182 5.53 -38.31 -74.90
N PHE A 183 4.84 -38.53 -73.77
CA PHE A 183 4.82 -39.78 -73.01
C PHE A 183 3.38 -40.28 -72.77
N SER A 184 3.22 -41.57 -72.51
CA SER A 184 2.03 -42.14 -71.86
C SER A 184 2.42 -43.09 -70.72
N ALA A 185 1.60 -43.09 -69.67
CA ALA A 185 1.57 -44.14 -68.66
C ALA A 185 0.49 -45.17 -69.00
N TYR A 186 0.53 -46.34 -68.35
CA TYR A 186 -0.45 -47.42 -68.55
C TYR A 186 -1.85 -47.07 -68.04
N ASP A 187 -1.95 -46.26 -67.00
CA ASP A 187 -3.19 -45.93 -66.32
C ASP A 187 -3.21 -44.47 -65.83
N HIS A 188 -4.40 -44.00 -65.43
CA HIS A 188 -4.62 -42.62 -65.00
C HIS A 188 -3.88 -42.24 -63.71
N ARG A 189 -3.75 -43.14 -62.73
CA ARG A 189 -3.03 -42.90 -61.47
C ARG A 189 -1.53 -42.78 -61.73
N SER A 190 -0.95 -43.68 -62.52
CA SER A 190 0.46 -43.57 -62.93
C SER A 190 0.71 -42.30 -63.74
N ARG A 191 -0.22 -41.91 -64.63
CA ARG A 191 -0.15 -40.65 -65.39
C ARG A 191 -0.09 -39.41 -64.47
N LEU A 192 -0.96 -39.35 -63.46
CA LEU A 192 -0.98 -38.25 -62.48
C LEU A 192 0.27 -38.25 -61.58
N GLN A 193 0.74 -39.43 -61.13
CA GLN A 193 1.99 -39.53 -60.36
C GLN A 193 3.19 -39.02 -61.16
N TRP A 194 3.31 -39.38 -62.44
CA TRP A 194 4.41 -38.91 -63.29
C TRP A 194 4.33 -37.42 -63.58
N LEU A 195 3.15 -36.87 -63.87
CA LEU A 195 2.96 -35.43 -64.06
C LEU A 195 3.34 -34.63 -62.80
N SER A 196 2.87 -35.05 -61.63
CA SER A 196 3.21 -34.43 -60.34
C SER A 196 4.72 -34.53 -60.04
N ALA A 197 5.33 -35.69 -60.26
CA ALA A 197 6.76 -35.89 -60.04
C ALA A 197 7.63 -35.03 -60.98
N LEU A 198 7.24 -34.87 -62.25
CA LEU A 198 7.95 -34.02 -63.22
C LEU A 198 7.80 -32.53 -62.87
N GLN A 199 6.61 -32.08 -62.46
CA GLN A 199 6.41 -30.72 -61.95
C GLN A 199 7.25 -30.44 -60.70
N LEU A 200 7.32 -31.39 -59.76
CA LEU A 200 8.20 -31.32 -58.61
C LEU A 200 9.67 -31.21 -59.02
N ALA A 201 10.17 -32.11 -59.87
CA ALA A 201 11.55 -32.09 -60.34
C ALA A 201 11.94 -30.74 -60.96
N ILE A 202 11.16 -30.26 -61.93
CA ILE A 202 11.34 -28.96 -62.57
C ILE A 202 11.38 -27.82 -61.54
N SER A 203 10.46 -27.80 -60.57
CA SER A 203 10.42 -26.75 -59.54
C SER A 203 11.66 -26.72 -58.63
N GLN A 204 12.40 -27.83 -58.51
CA GLN A 204 13.61 -27.92 -57.70
C GLN A 204 14.90 -27.93 -58.56
N SER A 205 14.79 -27.98 -59.90
CA SER A 205 15.91 -28.02 -60.86
C SER A 205 16.87 -26.82 -60.77
N GLY A 206 16.39 -25.67 -60.28
CA GLY A 206 17.19 -24.46 -60.08
C GLY A 206 17.93 -24.37 -58.74
N GLY A 207 17.93 -25.42 -57.92
CA GLY A 207 18.58 -25.43 -56.61
C GLY A 207 20.12 -25.49 -56.70
N SER A 208 20.80 -24.74 -55.83
CA SER A 208 22.26 -24.86 -55.61
C SER A 208 22.65 -26.02 -54.70
N VAL A 209 21.68 -26.80 -54.24
CA VAL A 209 21.78 -27.88 -53.25
C VAL A 209 20.86 -29.01 -53.70
N SER A 210 21.27 -30.27 -53.50
CA SER A 210 20.43 -31.44 -53.83
C SER A 210 19.07 -31.39 -53.11
N TYR A 211 18.02 -31.86 -53.79
CA TYR A 211 16.63 -31.75 -53.35
C TYR A 211 16.43 -32.35 -51.96
N GLN A 212 16.95 -33.56 -51.71
CA GLN A 212 16.81 -34.22 -50.42
C GLN A 212 17.56 -33.49 -49.30
N ARG A 213 18.72 -32.89 -49.60
CA ARG A 213 19.45 -32.05 -48.66
C ARG A 213 18.72 -30.74 -48.40
N GLN A 214 18.05 -30.14 -49.38
CA GLN A 214 17.17 -28.99 -49.17
C GLN A 214 15.96 -29.35 -48.29
N GLN A 215 15.34 -30.52 -48.49
CA GLN A 215 14.25 -30.99 -47.63
C GLN A 215 14.73 -31.31 -46.20
N ALA A 216 15.91 -31.89 -46.03
CA ALA A 216 16.54 -32.11 -44.73
C ALA A 216 16.80 -30.78 -43.99
N LEU A 217 17.34 -29.77 -44.69
CA LEU A 217 17.55 -28.43 -44.15
C LEU A 217 16.24 -27.73 -43.77
N ARG A 218 15.15 -27.91 -44.55
CA ARG A 218 13.82 -27.42 -44.18
C ARG A 218 13.29 -28.06 -42.90
N ARG A 219 13.35 -29.40 -42.79
CA ARG A 219 12.93 -30.12 -41.57
C ARG A 219 13.78 -29.74 -40.37
N LYS A 220 15.10 -29.55 -40.54
CA LYS A 220 15.99 -29.03 -39.50
C LYS A 220 15.56 -27.64 -39.02
N ALA A 221 15.39 -26.68 -39.94
CA ALA A 221 15.00 -25.31 -39.58
C ALA A 221 13.63 -25.27 -38.87
N GLN A 222 12.69 -26.14 -39.23
CA GLN A 222 11.43 -26.31 -38.50
C GLN A 222 11.67 -26.82 -37.07
N ARG A 223 12.43 -27.90 -36.89
CA ARG A 223 12.79 -28.45 -35.56
C ARG A 223 13.46 -27.40 -34.67
N GLU A 224 14.34 -26.58 -35.24
CA GLU A 224 15.05 -25.51 -34.53
C GLU A 224 14.09 -24.38 -34.12
N ALA A 225 13.22 -23.92 -35.02
CA ALA A 225 12.20 -22.90 -34.73
C ALA A 225 11.21 -23.35 -33.65
N GLU A 226 10.72 -24.60 -33.70
CA GLU A 226 9.84 -25.17 -32.67
C GLU A 226 10.55 -25.32 -31.32
N SER A 227 11.84 -25.67 -31.31
CA SER A 227 12.65 -25.75 -30.09
C SER A 227 12.88 -24.36 -29.47
N GLU A 228 13.17 -23.35 -30.29
CA GLU A 228 13.29 -21.97 -29.84
C GLU A 228 11.98 -21.42 -29.30
N GLU A 229 10.87 -21.60 -30.01
CA GLU A 229 9.57 -21.10 -29.54
C GLU A 229 9.19 -21.75 -28.20
N ARG A 230 9.42 -23.06 -28.04
CA ARG A 230 9.20 -23.77 -26.78
C ARG A 230 10.04 -23.17 -25.64
N ARG A 231 11.33 -22.87 -25.87
CA ARG A 231 12.19 -22.20 -24.88
C ARG A 231 11.69 -20.79 -24.54
N ARG A 232 11.31 -19.99 -25.55
CA ARG A 232 10.76 -18.63 -25.35
C ARG A 232 9.47 -18.67 -24.52
N ARG A 233 8.55 -19.58 -24.84
CA ARG A 233 7.31 -19.82 -24.06
C ARG A 233 7.62 -20.24 -22.62
N SER A 234 8.58 -21.16 -22.41
CA SER A 234 9.00 -21.56 -21.06
C SER A 234 9.62 -20.42 -20.24
N SER A 235 10.46 -19.57 -20.85
CA SER A 235 11.00 -18.37 -20.18
C SER A 235 9.86 -17.45 -19.75
N LEU A 236 8.97 -17.07 -20.68
CA LEU A 236 7.84 -16.18 -20.39
C LEU A 236 6.95 -16.70 -19.24
N ILE A 237 6.73 -18.01 -19.15
CA ILE A 237 5.99 -18.63 -18.04
C ILE A 237 6.77 -18.55 -16.71
N GLN A 238 8.09 -18.77 -16.74
CA GLN A 238 8.96 -18.64 -15.57
C GLN A 238 9.06 -17.18 -15.09
N ASP A 239 9.25 -16.24 -16.01
CA ASP A 239 9.36 -14.80 -15.76
C ASP A 239 8.05 -14.23 -15.18
N MET A 240 6.90 -14.60 -15.77
CA MET A 240 5.57 -14.26 -15.25
C MET A 240 5.32 -14.90 -13.86
N GLY A 241 5.79 -16.13 -13.65
CA GLY A 241 5.73 -16.80 -12.35
C GLY A 241 6.53 -16.06 -11.27
N ALA A 242 7.74 -15.60 -11.60
CA ALA A 242 8.59 -14.82 -10.71
C ALA A 242 7.98 -13.43 -10.41
N GLN A 243 7.44 -12.74 -11.43
CA GLN A 243 6.72 -11.47 -11.23
C GLN A 243 5.52 -11.62 -10.29
N LEU A 244 4.69 -12.65 -10.49
CA LEU A 244 3.52 -12.91 -9.64
C LEU A 244 3.91 -13.28 -8.20
N GLN A 245 5.08 -13.92 -7.98
CA GLN A 245 5.62 -14.14 -6.64
C GLN A 245 6.12 -12.84 -6.00
N ALA A 246 6.85 -12.01 -6.74
CA ALA A 246 7.33 -10.72 -6.27
C ALA A 246 6.17 -9.76 -5.90
N GLU A 247 5.11 -9.69 -6.72
CA GLU A 247 3.91 -8.90 -6.44
C GLU A 247 3.23 -9.36 -5.13
N LYS A 248 3.07 -10.68 -4.93
CA LYS A 248 2.51 -11.24 -3.70
C LYS A 248 3.35 -10.89 -2.47
N MET A 249 4.69 -10.98 -2.57
CA MET A 249 5.58 -10.59 -1.47
C MET A 249 5.50 -9.08 -1.18
N ALA A 250 5.50 -8.24 -2.21
CA ALA A 250 5.36 -6.78 -2.07
C ALA A 250 4.02 -6.39 -1.43
N ARG A 251 2.92 -7.05 -1.82
CA ARG A 251 1.59 -6.82 -1.23
C ARG A 251 1.54 -7.19 0.25
N VAL A 252 2.13 -8.33 0.65
CA VAL A 252 2.21 -8.74 2.06
C VAL A 252 3.08 -7.77 2.86
N ALA A 253 4.21 -7.33 2.32
CA ALA A 253 5.07 -6.33 2.96
C ALA A 253 4.36 -4.99 3.16
N ALA A 254 3.62 -4.51 2.15
CA ALA A 254 2.83 -3.28 2.23
C ALA A 254 1.68 -3.39 3.24
N GLU A 255 1.02 -4.55 3.36
CA GLU A 255 -0.02 -4.78 4.37
C GLU A 255 0.56 -4.79 5.80
N LEU A 256 1.75 -5.38 6.00
CA LEU A 256 2.45 -5.33 7.28
C LEU A 256 2.84 -3.89 7.65
N GLN A 257 3.46 -3.14 6.73
CA GLN A 257 3.80 -1.73 6.96
C GLN A 257 2.57 -0.87 7.25
N PHE A 258 1.44 -1.11 6.58
CA PHE A 258 0.19 -0.41 6.88
C PHE A 258 -0.32 -0.71 8.29
N ARG A 259 -0.24 -1.97 8.75
CA ARG A 259 -0.59 -2.36 10.12
C ARG A 259 0.34 -1.73 11.16
N GLU A 260 1.66 -1.69 10.91
CA GLU A 260 2.65 -1.04 11.78
C GLU A 260 2.38 0.47 11.91
N VAL A 261 2.20 1.17 10.78
CA VAL A 261 1.87 2.61 10.77
C VAL A 261 0.50 2.89 11.42
N LYS A 262 -0.47 1.98 11.29
CA LYS A 262 -1.75 2.09 11.99
C LYS A 262 -1.55 1.99 13.51
N ILE A 263 -0.87 0.96 14.00
CA ILE A 263 -0.60 0.74 15.43
C ILE A 263 0.16 1.93 16.02
N GLU A 264 1.15 2.48 15.30
CA GLU A 264 1.90 3.64 15.79
C GLU A 264 1.04 4.91 15.85
N LYS A 265 0.11 5.11 14.90
CA LYS A 265 -0.88 6.19 14.98
C LYS A 265 -1.89 5.99 16.10
N GLU A 266 -2.31 4.76 16.39
CA GLU A 266 -3.22 4.47 17.50
C GLU A 266 -2.56 4.84 18.85
N LYS A 267 -1.29 4.47 19.07
CA LYS A 267 -0.52 4.94 20.25
C LYS A 267 -0.37 6.47 20.31
N GLN A 268 -0.15 7.13 19.17
CA GLN A 268 -0.02 8.59 19.12
C GLN A 268 -1.33 9.30 19.47
N LEU A 269 -2.48 8.72 19.11
CA LEU A 269 -3.79 9.20 19.55
C LEU A 269 -3.99 8.97 21.05
N GLU A 270 -3.70 7.78 21.57
CA GLU A 270 -3.76 7.48 23.02
C GLU A 270 -2.90 8.46 23.86
N GLN A 271 -1.70 8.79 23.38
CA GLN A 271 -0.81 9.77 24.03
C GLN A 271 -1.37 11.20 23.99
N LEU A 272 -1.97 11.62 22.88
CA LEU A 272 -2.60 12.94 22.74
C LEU A 272 -3.89 13.06 23.56
N GLU A 273 -4.66 11.98 23.67
CA GLU A 273 -5.84 11.90 24.53
C GLU A 273 -5.45 12.01 26.02
N ALA A 274 -4.43 11.26 26.47
CA ALA A 274 -3.93 11.36 27.84
C ALA A 274 -3.41 12.77 28.20
N LEU A 275 -2.66 13.41 27.29
CA LEU A 275 -2.19 14.80 27.47
C LEU A 275 -3.36 15.82 27.47
N LEU A 276 -4.42 15.56 26.72
CA LEU A 276 -5.62 16.39 26.73
C LEU A 276 -6.42 16.21 28.03
N GLU A 277 -6.53 14.99 28.55
CA GLU A 277 -7.14 14.74 29.85
C GLU A 277 -6.39 15.47 30.97
N GLU A 278 -5.06 15.40 31.00
CA GLU A 278 -4.20 16.14 31.93
C GLU A 278 -4.41 17.67 31.82
N GLU A 279 -4.48 18.22 30.61
CA GLU A 279 -4.69 19.66 30.39
C GLU A 279 -6.10 20.12 30.85
N THR A 280 -7.14 19.33 30.58
CA THR A 280 -8.49 19.62 31.06
C THR A 280 -8.61 19.45 32.58
N GLN A 281 -7.81 18.58 33.21
CA GLN A 281 -7.78 18.43 34.66
C GLN A 281 -7.07 19.60 35.31
N ALA A 282 -5.90 19.99 34.81
CA ALA A 282 -5.17 21.18 35.26
C ALA A 282 -6.03 22.45 35.20
N LYS A 283 -6.84 22.63 34.15
CA LYS A 283 -7.82 23.73 34.05
C LYS A 283 -8.92 23.69 35.11
N LYS A 284 -9.48 22.52 35.42
CA LYS A 284 -10.48 22.37 36.50
C LYS A 284 -9.85 22.72 37.85
N ASP A 285 -8.61 22.29 38.08
CA ASP A 285 -7.89 22.57 39.32
C ASP A 285 -7.49 24.05 39.43
N GLU A 286 -7.13 24.72 38.32
CA GLU A 286 -6.97 26.17 38.27
C GLU A 286 -8.30 26.90 38.59
N GLU A 287 -9.41 26.46 38.01
CA GLU A 287 -10.74 27.02 38.28
C GLU A 287 -11.16 26.81 39.74
N ILE A 288 -10.88 25.66 40.34
CA ILE A 288 -11.11 25.39 41.78
C ILE A 288 -10.27 26.34 42.63
N VAL A 289 -8.97 26.48 42.35
CA VAL A 289 -8.07 27.40 43.07
C VAL A 289 -8.55 28.85 42.94
N ARG A 290 -8.96 29.28 41.74
CA ARG A 290 -9.50 30.62 41.47
C ARG A 290 -10.82 30.87 42.22
N ASN A 291 -11.71 29.89 42.28
CA ASN A 291 -12.96 29.98 43.03
C ASN A 291 -12.72 30.01 44.55
N LEU A 292 -11.74 29.26 45.06
CA LEU A 292 -11.32 29.31 46.47
C LEU A 292 -10.69 30.66 46.82
N GLN A 293 -9.79 31.20 45.98
CA GLN A 293 -9.23 32.54 46.14
C GLN A 293 -10.35 33.61 46.15
N ALA A 294 -11.30 33.52 45.23
CA ALA A 294 -12.45 34.44 45.18
C ALA A 294 -13.35 34.32 46.43
N ARG A 295 -13.43 33.14 47.07
CA ARG A 295 -14.17 32.96 48.34
C ARG A 295 -13.41 33.58 49.51
N VAL A 296 -12.11 33.31 49.64
CA VAL A 296 -11.25 33.93 50.67
C VAL A 296 -11.24 35.45 50.54
N LEU A 297 -11.21 35.99 49.32
CA LEU A 297 -11.31 37.44 49.09
C LEU A 297 -12.66 38.05 49.51
N ARG A 298 -13.76 37.29 49.47
CA ARG A 298 -15.06 37.72 50.04
C ARG A 298 -15.03 37.65 51.57
N GLU A 299 -14.60 36.52 52.13
CA GLU A 299 -14.46 36.34 53.58
C GLU A 299 -13.57 37.43 54.22
N GLU A 300 -12.50 37.86 53.54
CA GLU A 300 -11.62 38.95 53.99
C GLU A 300 -12.17 40.36 53.71
N TRP A 301 -13.13 40.51 52.80
CA TRP A 301 -13.81 41.80 52.54
C TRP A 301 -14.96 42.01 53.53
N GLU A 302 -15.76 40.97 53.79
CA GLU A 302 -16.82 40.96 54.81
C GLU A 302 -16.26 41.32 56.20
N LYS A 303 -15.14 40.70 56.62
CA LYS A 303 -14.43 41.06 57.87
C LYS A 303 -13.96 42.52 57.90
N ARG A 304 -13.60 43.12 56.76
CA ARG A 304 -13.20 44.53 56.68
C ARG A 304 -14.40 45.45 56.83
N GLU A 305 -15.53 45.12 56.19
CA GLU A 305 -16.77 45.87 56.37
C GLU A 305 -17.25 45.81 57.84
N GLU A 306 -17.18 44.64 58.48
CA GLU A 306 -17.46 44.49 59.92
C GLU A 306 -16.52 45.37 60.78
N LEU A 307 -15.20 45.36 60.50
CA LEU A 307 -14.22 46.17 61.21
C LEU A 307 -14.38 47.67 60.97
N GLU A 308 -14.79 48.10 59.78
CA GLU A 308 -15.08 49.51 59.45
C GLU A 308 -16.35 49.97 60.18
N ARG A 309 -17.44 49.18 60.14
CA ARG A 309 -18.67 49.47 60.92
C ARG A 309 -18.39 49.57 62.43
N LEU A 310 -17.61 48.64 62.99
CA LEU A 310 -17.22 48.70 64.41
C LEU A 310 -16.34 49.92 64.75
N GLN A 311 -15.53 50.42 63.80
CA GLN A 311 -14.78 51.67 63.96
C GLN A 311 -15.67 52.92 63.86
N GLU A 312 -16.70 52.90 63.01
CA GLU A 312 -17.70 53.97 62.94
C GLU A 312 -18.57 54.02 64.21
N GLU A 313 -19.03 52.88 64.72
CA GLU A 313 -19.75 52.78 65.99
C GLU A 313 -18.89 53.30 67.17
N GLN A 314 -17.62 52.90 67.24
CA GLN A 314 -16.69 53.41 68.26
C GLN A 314 -16.44 54.92 68.12
N ARG A 315 -16.33 55.44 66.88
CA ARG A 315 -16.20 56.89 66.64
C ARG A 315 -17.43 57.65 67.12
N LEU A 316 -18.64 57.17 66.79
CA LEU A 316 -19.89 57.78 67.20
C LEU A 316 -20.06 57.76 68.73
N LEU A 317 -19.67 56.66 69.39
CA LEU A 317 -19.64 56.58 70.85
C LEU A 317 -18.66 57.58 71.47
N LEU A 318 -17.46 57.76 70.88
CA LEU A 318 -16.47 58.75 71.33
C LEU A 318 -16.94 60.19 71.08
N GLU A 319 -17.71 60.45 70.02
CA GLU A 319 -18.33 61.76 69.76
C GLU A 319 -19.46 62.04 70.77
N GLN A 320 -20.34 61.07 71.04
CA GLN A 320 -21.34 61.20 72.11
C GLN A 320 -20.71 61.38 73.51
N GLU A 321 -19.57 60.76 73.81
CA GLU A 321 -18.79 61.03 75.03
C GLU A 321 -18.26 62.47 75.07
N ARG A 322 -17.76 62.99 73.93
CA ARG A 322 -17.28 64.38 73.84
C ARG A 322 -18.41 65.38 74.00
N GLU A 323 -19.56 65.16 73.37
CA GLU A 323 -20.76 65.98 73.54
C GLU A 323 -21.22 66.00 75.00
N LYS A 324 -21.31 64.83 75.65
CA LYS A 324 -21.63 64.72 77.08
C LYS A 324 -20.62 65.47 77.95
N ARG A 325 -19.32 65.40 77.66
CA ARG A 325 -18.28 66.19 78.36
C ARG A 325 -18.48 67.70 78.17
N ILE A 326 -18.80 68.15 76.96
CA ILE A 326 -19.09 69.56 76.66
C ILE A 326 -20.36 70.02 77.41
N GLU A 327 -21.43 69.21 77.45
CA GLU A 327 -22.60 69.51 78.29
C GLU A 327 -22.24 69.61 79.77
N PHE A 328 -21.42 68.70 80.30
CA PHE A 328 -20.98 68.73 81.70
C PHE A 328 -20.11 69.98 81.99
N GLU A 329 -19.20 70.34 81.10
CA GLU A 329 -18.42 71.59 81.21
C GLU A 329 -19.31 72.83 81.18
N MET A 330 -20.32 72.89 80.29
CA MET A 330 -21.25 74.02 80.27
C MET A 330 -22.09 74.09 81.55
N ARG A 331 -22.67 72.97 82.01
CA ARG A 331 -23.40 72.91 83.28
C ARG A 331 -22.53 73.24 84.50
N GLN A 332 -21.22 72.98 84.44
CA GLN A 332 -20.28 73.39 85.46
C GLN A 332 -20.04 74.92 85.42
N ARG A 333 -19.75 75.48 84.25
CA ARG A 333 -19.56 76.94 84.06
C ARG A 333 -20.81 77.74 84.44
N GLU A 334 -22.01 77.24 84.12
CA GLU A 334 -23.28 77.83 84.57
C GLU A 334 -23.39 77.89 86.10
N LYS A 335 -23.01 76.80 86.78
CA LYS A 335 -23.02 76.74 88.25
C LYS A 335 -21.94 77.60 88.89
N GLU A 336 -20.75 77.67 88.31
CA GLU A 336 -19.68 78.58 88.75
C GLU A 336 -20.09 80.05 88.57
N ALA A 337 -20.75 80.40 87.47
CA ALA A 337 -21.32 81.73 87.26
C ALA A 337 -22.43 82.07 88.27
N GLN A 338 -23.34 81.12 88.56
CA GLN A 338 -24.35 81.26 89.62
C GLN A 338 -23.72 81.43 91.01
N LEU A 339 -22.62 80.74 91.30
CA LEU A 339 -21.86 80.88 92.55
C LEU A 339 -21.25 82.28 92.67
N GLN A 340 -20.59 82.78 91.62
CA GLN A 340 -20.03 84.13 91.59
C GLN A 340 -21.10 85.24 91.70
N GLU A 341 -22.28 85.01 91.13
CA GLU A 341 -23.42 85.93 91.27
C GLU A 341 -23.95 85.95 92.72
N ALA A 342 -24.02 84.79 93.37
CA ALA A 342 -24.35 84.70 94.78
C ALA A 342 -23.28 85.35 95.67
N GLU A 343 -21.98 85.17 95.39
CA GLU A 343 -20.88 85.83 96.11
C GLU A 343 -20.86 87.35 95.94
N ARG A 344 -21.23 87.88 94.76
CA ARG A 344 -21.42 89.32 94.56
C ARG A 344 -22.53 89.83 95.47
N ARG A 345 -23.68 89.16 95.44
CA ARG A 345 -24.86 89.55 96.22
C ARG A 345 -24.65 89.42 97.73
N LEU A 346 -23.81 88.49 98.17
CA LEU A 346 -23.37 88.36 99.56
C LEU A 346 -22.51 89.56 99.99
N ARG A 347 -21.55 89.97 99.15
CA ARG A 347 -20.72 91.18 99.39
C ARG A 347 -21.54 92.47 99.38
N GLU A 348 -22.52 92.59 98.50
CA GLU A 348 -23.47 93.73 98.49
C GLU A 348 -24.22 93.82 99.84
N LEU A 349 -24.75 92.70 100.33
CA LEU A 349 -25.44 92.63 101.63
C LEU A 349 -24.49 92.87 102.83
N GLU A 350 -23.22 92.44 102.75
CA GLU A 350 -22.21 92.75 103.76
C GLU A 350 -21.86 94.25 103.80
N GLU A 351 -21.75 94.90 102.64
CA GLU A 351 -21.56 96.35 102.55
C GLU A 351 -22.78 97.14 103.04
N GLU A 352 -24.00 96.73 102.69
CA GLU A 352 -25.23 97.32 103.23
C GLU A 352 -25.29 97.16 104.75
N ARG A 353 -24.94 95.98 105.28
CA ARG A 353 -24.89 95.73 106.73
C ARG A 353 -23.83 96.59 107.42
N GLN A 354 -22.66 96.81 106.81
CA GLN A 354 -21.65 97.74 107.35
C GLN A 354 -22.11 99.20 107.33
N LYS A 355 -22.83 99.63 106.29
CA LYS A 355 -23.41 100.98 106.21
C LYS A 355 -24.47 101.18 107.31
N LEU A 356 -25.35 100.21 107.51
CA LEU A 356 -26.37 100.21 108.57
C LEU A 356 -25.76 100.20 109.98
N ASP A 357 -24.70 99.40 110.24
CA ASP A 357 -23.96 99.44 111.50
C ASP A 357 -23.39 100.85 111.79
N GLN A 358 -22.80 101.51 110.78
CA GLN A 358 -22.22 102.85 110.92
C GLN A 358 -23.29 103.92 111.19
N GLU A 359 -24.48 103.81 110.60
CA GLU A 359 -25.61 104.70 110.90
C GLU A 359 -26.17 104.47 112.31
N LEU A 360 -26.25 103.21 112.75
CA LEU A 360 -26.69 102.85 114.10
C LEU A 360 -25.70 103.38 115.17
N HIS A 361 -24.39 103.30 114.91
CA HIS A 361 -23.38 103.86 115.81
C HIS A 361 -23.46 105.40 115.91
N ARG A 362 -23.64 106.09 114.77
CA ARG A 362 -23.89 107.55 114.73
C ARG A 362 -25.17 107.98 115.47
N ALA A 363 -26.18 107.10 115.54
CA ALA A 363 -27.37 107.34 116.34
C ALA A 363 -27.10 107.19 117.85
N GLN A 364 -26.27 106.22 118.25
CA GLN A 364 -25.87 106.01 119.65
C GLN A 364 -25.04 107.18 120.20
N ASP A 365 -24.07 107.69 119.44
CA ASP A 365 -23.26 108.85 119.86
C ASP A 365 -24.12 110.11 120.10
N LYS A 366 -25.14 110.34 119.24
CA LYS A 366 -26.09 111.45 119.42
C LYS A 366 -26.90 111.34 120.71
N ILE A 367 -27.17 110.13 121.20
CA ILE A 367 -27.88 109.90 122.47
C ILE A 367 -26.92 110.13 123.66
N SER A 368 -25.69 109.63 123.59
CA SER A 368 -24.69 109.79 124.67
C SER A 368 -24.33 111.25 124.97
N ILE A 369 -24.42 112.13 123.96
CA ILE A 369 -24.14 113.58 124.11
C ILE A 369 -25.33 114.31 124.75
N THR A 370 -26.58 113.93 124.46
CA THR A 370 -27.77 114.56 125.09
C THR A 370 -28.00 114.09 126.52
N GLU A 371 -27.75 112.81 126.83
CA GLU A 371 -27.92 112.26 128.18
C GLU A 371 -27.00 112.91 129.23
N LYS A 372 -25.84 113.43 128.83
CA LYS A 372 -24.87 114.07 129.75
C LYS A 372 -25.16 115.54 130.07
N CYS A 373 -26.09 116.20 129.37
CA CYS A 373 -26.27 117.66 129.46
C CYS A 373 -27.52 118.11 130.26
N MET A 374 -28.33 117.17 130.79
CA MET A 374 -29.53 117.50 131.59
C MET A 374 -29.55 116.89 133.00
N SER A 375 -28.38 116.58 133.58
CA SER A 375 -28.30 116.04 134.95
C SER A 375 -28.31 117.11 136.05
N GLU A 376 -28.29 118.41 135.70
CA GLU A 376 -28.16 119.51 136.66
C GLU A 376 -29.11 120.71 136.35
N LEU A 377 -30.44 120.53 136.45
CA LEU A 377 -31.38 121.58 136.92
C LEU A 377 -32.83 121.09 137.15
N GLN A 378 -33.16 120.90 138.44
CA GLN A 378 -34.46 121.04 139.12
C GLN A 378 -35.80 121.02 138.33
N SER A 379 -36.74 120.13 138.74
CA SER A 379 -37.95 120.45 139.54
C SER A 379 -39.22 119.62 139.21
N THR A 380 -40.03 119.37 140.26
CA THR A 380 -41.45 118.88 140.27
C THR A 380 -41.85 117.65 139.41
N ILE A 381 -42.20 116.48 139.96
CA ILE A 381 -43.38 116.12 140.80
C ILE A 381 -44.72 116.17 140.04
N VAL A 382 -45.60 115.14 140.04
CA VAL A 382 -45.53 113.69 140.35
C VAL A 382 -46.88 113.00 139.96
N LYS A 383 -47.00 111.67 140.11
CA LYS A 383 -48.20 110.78 140.00
C LYS A 383 -48.66 110.44 138.56
N SER A 384 -48.81 109.18 138.06
CA SER A 384 -49.18 107.82 138.58
C SER A 384 -50.66 107.44 138.34
N PRO A 385 -51.11 106.16 138.44
CA PRO A 385 -50.45 104.86 138.17
C PRO A 385 -51.38 103.78 137.51
N ASN A 386 -50.84 102.56 137.28
CA ASN A 386 -51.54 101.26 137.48
C ASN A 386 -52.73 100.86 136.55
N PRO A 387 -53.24 99.59 136.59
CA PRO A 387 -52.48 98.33 136.56
C PRO A 387 -53.13 97.15 135.76
N GLN A 388 -52.40 96.03 135.68
CA GLN A 388 -52.89 94.62 135.71
C GLN A 388 -53.64 93.95 134.50
N ALA A 389 -53.37 92.64 134.43
CA ALA A 389 -54.30 91.51 134.11
C ALA A 389 -54.39 90.87 132.70
N ARG A 390 -53.94 89.59 132.67
CA ARG A 390 -54.67 88.36 132.22
C ARG A 390 -54.97 88.05 130.73
N VAL A 391 -54.24 87.05 130.22
CA VAL A 391 -54.72 85.67 129.89
C VAL A 391 -55.75 85.43 128.74
N ARG A 392 -55.25 84.70 127.71
CA ARG A 392 -55.89 83.64 126.85
C ARG A 392 -56.86 83.96 125.67
N ARG A 393 -56.67 83.14 124.61
CA ARG A 393 -57.65 82.61 123.61
C ARG A 393 -58.19 83.63 122.56
N THR A 394 -58.62 83.27 121.33
CA THR A 394 -58.53 82.07 120.44
C THR A 394 -58.96 82.47 119.01
N MET A 395 -58.85 81.56 118.02
CA MET A 395 -59.50 81.62 116.68
C MET A 395 -58.86 82.60 115.66
N SER A 396 -58.91 82.40 114.33
CA SER A 396 -59.18 81.18 113.52
C SER A 396 -58.99 81.43 112.00
N PHE A 397 -59.06 80.32 111.24
CA PHE A 397 -59.57 80.21 109.86
C PHE A 397 -58.61 80.34 108.65
N MET A 398 -58.99 79.64 107.59
CA MET A 398 -58.30 79.43 106.30
C MET A 398 -59.18 80.00 105.16
N PRO A 399 -58.70 80.15 103.90
CA PRO A 399 -58.86 79.04 102.95
C PRO A 399 -57.85 78.94 101.77
N SER A 400 -57.82 77.75 101.14
CA SER A 400 -57.89 77.42 99.67
C SER A 400 -57.23 78.36 98.63
N THR A 401 -56.57 77.90 97.55
CA THR A 401 -56.83 76.73 96.65
C THR A 401 -55.56 75.86 96.42
N ARG A 402 -55.55 74.62 95.89
CA ARG A 402 -56.20 73.95 94.72
C ARG A 402 -55.81 74.57 93.37
N ASP A 403 -55.58 73.86 92.26
CA ASP A 403 -55.70 72.43 91.85
C ASP A 403 -54.70 72.19 90.65
N LYS A 404 -54.41 71.03 90.01
CA LYS A 404 -54.90 69.63 90.01
C LYS A 404 -53.86 68.70 89.29
N PRO A 405 -53.76 67.38 89.59
CA PRO A 405 -53.16 66.35 88.72
C PRO A 405 -54.27 65.57 87.93
N PRO A 406 -54.05 64.34 87.39
CA PRO A 406 -53.48 64.06 86.07
C PRO A 406 -54.45 63.30 85.12
N ARG A 407 -54.01 63.07 83.86
CA ARG A 407 -54.44 62.01 82.90
C ARG A 407 -53.54 62.10 81.65
N SER A 408 -53.28 61.05 80.87
CA SER A 408 -53.84 59.68 80.91
C SER A 408 -52.72 58.63 80.93
#